data_AF-A0A3G8YFG4-F1
#
_entry.id   AF-A0A3G8YFG4-F1
#
_cell.length_a   1.000
_cell.length_b   1.000
_cell.length_c   1.000
_cell.angle_alpha   90.00
_cell.angle_beta   90.00
_cell.angle_gamma   90.00
#
_symmetry.space_group_name_H-M   'P 1'
#
loop_
_entity.id
_entity.type
_entity.pdbx_description
1 polymer ?
#
loop_
_entity_poly.entity_id
_entity_poly.type
_entity_poly.pdbx_seq_one_letter_code
_entity_poly.pdbx_strand_id
1 'polypeptide(L)'
;MLPPVTAPPSKGRNKRPLAEPRIGVGCIVMRGDEVLIVRERGRWSLPKGGLEVGELIQDGARRETYEETGLIVELRELAFMVEFQAETWGHHLQFFYACREVGGTLGPRDPDRDVQEAKFVPVRHLREYLRFRPRLVALESWLRDKRPKHFVFDLDKEPAMLKKRTRVETGVGRVGRRSAHSKLTPQDPDLERLTFEAGEDELP
;
A
#
# COMPACT_ATOMS: atom_id res chain seq x y z
N MET A 1 1.83 -45.25 -44.34
CA MET A 1 1.88 -43.83 -43.89
C MET A 1 1.27 -43.77 -42.51
N LEU A 2 2.02 -43.30 -41.50
CA LEU A 2 1.51 -43.07 -40.15
C LEU A 2 0.75 -41.73 -40.11
N PRO A 3 -0.36 -41.61 -39.35
CA PRO A 3 -1.10 -40.35 -39.26
C PRO A 3 -0.28 -39.27 -38.51
N PRO A 4 -0.51 -37.98 -38.80
CA PRO A 4 0.23 -36.90 -38.15
C PRO A 4 -0.15 -36.83 -36.66
N VAL A 5 0.88 -36.89 -35.80
CA VAL A 5 0.74 -36.63 -34.37
C VAL A 5 0.47 -35.14 -34.20
N THR A 6 -0.77 -34.79 -33.85
CA THR A 6 -1.14 -33.43 -33.44
C THR A 6 -0.45 -33.09 -32.13
N ALA A 7 0.31 -31.99 -32.12
CA ALA A 7 0.92 -31.46 -30.90
C ALA A 7 -0.16 -31.19 -29.83
N PRO A 8 0.15 -31.42 -28.54
CA PRO A 8 -0.81 -31.18 -27.47
C PRO A 8 -1.18 -29.69 -27.42
N PRO A 9 -2.42 -29.35 -27.06
CA PRO A 9 -2.85 -27.97 -26.93
C PRO A 9 -1.95 -27.24 -25.94
N SER A 10 -1.46 -26.06 -26.34
CA SER A 10 -0.67 -25.19 -25.47
C SER A 10 -1.47 -24.93 -24.19
N LYS A 11 -0.89 -25.28 -23.02
CA LYS A 11 -1.47 -24.99 -21.71
C LYS A 11 -1.89 -23.52 -21.68
N GLY A 12 -3.19 -23.27 -21.69
CA GLY A 12 -3.75 -21.94 -21.49
C GLY A 12 -3.16 -21.36 -20.21
N ARG A 13 -2.81 -20.06 -20.23
CA ARG A 13 -2.37 -19.34 -19.03
C ARG A 13 -3.37 -19.66 -17.91
N ASN A 14 -2.90 -20.25 -16.81
CA ASN A 14 -3.71 -20.49 -15.61
C ASN A 14 -4.29 -19.15 -15.15
N LYS A 15 -5.51 -18.83 -15.62
CA LYS A 15 -6.32 -17.80 -15.00
C LYS A 15 -6.74 -18.39 -13.67
N ARG A 16 -6.09 -17.96 -12.59
CA ARG A 16 -6.63 -18.23 -11.25
C ARG A 16 -8.05 -17.64 -11.26
N PRO A 17 -9.10 -18.38 -10.86
CA PRO A 17 -10.39 -17.75 -10.59
C PRO A 17 -10.14 -16.59 -9.63
N LEU A 18 -10.91 -15.50 -9.73
CA LEU A 18 -10.86 -14.42 -8.74
C LEU A 18 -11.02 -15.11 -7.38
N ALA A 19 -9.92 -15.19 -6.63
CA ALA A 19 -9.87 -15.92 -5.38
C ALA A 19 -10.82 -15.25 -4.38
N GLU A 20 -11.27 -16.01 -3.38
CA GLU A 20 -12.08 -15.44 -2.29
C GLU A 20 -11.41 -14.18 -1.73
N PRO A 21 -12.18 -13.10 -1.47
CA PRO A 21 -11.62 -11.87 -0.97
C PRO A 21 -10.84 -12.13 0.31
N ARG A 22 -9.57 -11.72 0.33
CA ARG A 22 -8.76 -11.78 1.54
C ARG A 22 -8.98 -10.55 2.38
N ILE A 23 -9.29 -10.76 3.65
CA ILE A 23 -9.45 -9.68 4.61
C ILE A 23 -8.08 -9.33 5.18
N GLY A 24 -7.69 -8.07 5.05
CA GLY A 24 -6.50 -7.51 5.69
C GLY A 24 -6.88 -6.48 6.74
N VAL A 25 -6.05 -6.36 7.77
CA VAL A 25 -6.27 -5.46 8.90
C VAL A 25 -4.99 -4.72 9.23
N GLY A 26 -5.09 -3.46 9.63
CA GLY A 26 -3.92 -2.64 9.93
C GLY A 26 -4.24 -1.39 10.74
N CYS A 27 -3.18 -0.72 11.19
CA CYS A 27 -3.29 0.49 11.99
C CYS A 27 -2.56 1.67 11.35
N ILE A 28 -3.08 2.86 11.61
CA ILE A 28 -2.43 4.14 11.35
C ILE A 28 -2.07 4.71 12.71
N VAL A 29 -0.78 4.71 13.02
CA VAL A 29 -0.25 5.24 14.28
C VAL A 29 0.47 6.54 13.96
N MET A 30 0.05 7.62 14.61
CA MET A 30 0.62 8.95 14.43
C MET A 30 1.47 9.34 15.65
N ARG A 31 2.59 10.01 15.41
CA ARG A 31 3.35 10.77 16.42
C ARG A 31 3.55 12.18 15.88
N GLY A 32 2.73 13.14 16.33
CA GLY A 32 2.70 14.48 15.75
C GLY A 32 2.39 14.44 14.25
N ASP A 33 3.30 14.98 13.42
CA ASP A 33 3.22 14.98 11.96
C ASP A 33 3.87 13.76 11.30
N GLU A 34 4.24 12.74 12.07
CA GLU A 34 4.84 11.50 11.57
C GLU A 34 3.87 10.33 11.63
N VAL A 35 3.96 9.43 10.65
CA VAL A 35 3.17 8.20 10.55
C VAL A 35 4.08 6.98 10.63
N LEU A 36 3.65 5.96 11.37
CA LEU A 36 4.33 4.68 11.45
C LEU A 36 4.21 3.91 10.13
N ILE A 37 5.35 3.45 9.63
CA ILE A 37 5.45 2.56 8.47
C ILE A 37 6.37 1.38 8.78
N VAL A 38 6.14 0.29 8.04
CA VAL A 38 6.93 -0.95 8.11
C VAL A 38 7.51 -1.28 6.75
N ARG A 39 8.67 -1.93 6.75
CA ARG A 39 9.33 -2.47 5.56
C ARG A 39 9.19 -3.97 5.55
N GLU A 40 8.27 -4.46 4.73
CA GLU A 40 7.98 -5.88 4.53
C GLU A 40 8.53 -6.31 3.17
N ARG A 41 9.40 -7.33 3.14
CA ARG A 41 10.02 -7.87 1.91
C ARG A 41 10.56 -6.78 0.97
N GLY A 42 11.24 -5.78 1.55
CA GLY A 42 11.86 -4.66 0.82
C GLY A 42 10.91 -3.55 0.38
N ARG A 43 9.61 -3.62 0.70
CA ARG A 43 8.59 -2.62 0.35
C ARG A 43 8.04 -1.94 1.59
N TRP A 44 7.86 -0.62 1.49
CA TRP A 44 7.25 0.16 2.57
C TRP A 44 5.73 0.12 2.52
N SER A 45 5.13 0.02 3.70
CA SER A 45 3.71 -0.19 3.92
C SER A 45 3.28 0.44 5.24
N LEU A 46 1.98 0.65 5.44
CA LEU A 46 1.41 0.74 6.79
C LEU A 46 1.50 -0.62 7.48
N PRO A 47 1.56 -0.67 8.82
CA PRO A 47 1.44 -1.93 9.56
C PRO A 47 0.13 -2.62 9.23
N LYS A 48 0.19 -3.86 8.73
CA LYS A 48 -0.97 -4.64 8.29
C LYS A 48 -0.62 -6.08 7.94
N GLY A 49 -1.52 -7.00 8.25
CA GLY A 49 -1.47 -8.38 7.77
C GLY A 49 -2.86 -8.97 7.53
N GLY A 50 -2.92 -10.30 7.49
CA GLY A 50 -4.15 -11.04 7.19
C GLY A 50 -4.99 -11.22 8.45
N LEU A 51 -6.31 -11.18 8.31
CA LEU A 51 -7.21 -11.58 9.39
C LEU A 51 -7.16 -13.11 9.57
N GLU A 52 -6.99 -13.57 10.81
CA GLU A 52 -7.04 -14.99 11.13
C GLU A 52 -8.48 -15.52 11.24
N VAL A 53 -8.64 -16.85 11.10
CA VAL A 53 -9.96 -17.49 11.17
C VAL A 53 -10.54 -17.36 12.57
N GLY A 54 -11.72 -16.74 12.68
CA GLY A 54 -12.40 -16.50 13.95
C GLY A 54 -11.92 -15.25 14.70
N GLU A 55 -10.96 -14.51 14.16
CA GLU A 55 -10.43 -13.29 14.74
C GLU A 55 -11.34 -12.08 14.43
N LEU A 56 -11.54 -11.19 15.43
CA LEU A 56 -12.20 -9.91 15.17
C LEU A 56 -11.22 -8.97 14.44
N ILE A 57 -11.74 -8.15 13.52
CA ILE A 57 -10.94 -7.19 12.74
C ILE A 57 -10.05 -6.31 13.63
N GLN A 58 -10.60 -5.86 14.76
CA GLN A 58 -9.91 -4.98 15.71
C GLN A 58 -8.78 -5.70 16.44
N ASP A 59 -8.96 -6.98 16.77
CA ASP A 59 -7.96 -7.80 17.44
C ASP A 59 -6.80 -8.11 16.50
N GLY A 60 -7.12 -8.49 15.25
CA GLY A 60 -6.10 -8.68 14.22
C GLY A 60 -5.31 -7.41 13.94
N ALA A 61 -5.95 -6.23 13.89
CA ALA A 61 -5.24 -4.97 13.73
C ALA A 61 -4.25 -4.69 14.88
N ARG A 62 -4.60 -5.03 16.12
CA ARG A 62 -3.69 -4.92 17.29
C ARG A 62 -2.55 -5.93 17.20
N ARG A 63 -2.85 -7.21 16.91
CA ARG A 63 -1.87 -8.29 16.78
C ARG A 63 -0.83 -7.96 15.71
N GLU A 64 -1.27 -7.69 14.49
CA GLU A 64 -0.41 -7.36 13.35
C GLU A 64 0.47 -6.13 13.64
N THR A 65 -0.09 -5.09 14.24
CA THR A 65 0.71 -3.90 14.61
C THR A 65 1.77 -4.24 15.63
N TYR A 66 1.44 -5.05 16.64
CA TYR A 66 2.41 -5.46 17.65
C TYR A 66 3.51 -6.37 17.06
N GLU A 67 3.15 -7.33 16.22
CA GLU A 67 4.10 -8.24 15.56
C GLU A 67 5.05 -7.47 14.63
N GLU A 68 4.53 -6.62 13.76
CA GLU A 68 5.37 -5.92 12.77
C GLU A 68 6.17 -4.75 13.37
N THR A 69 5.74 -4.16 14.49
CA THR A 69 6.32 -2.89 14.99
C THR A 69 6.80 -2.92 16.44
N GLY A 70 6.36 -3.90 17.23
CA GLY A 70 6.61 -3.96 18.68
C GLY A 70 5.82 -2.94 19.51
N LEU A 71 4.95 -2.14 18.89
CA LEU A 71 4.13 -1.14 19.58
C LEU A 71 2.78 -1.72 20.01
N ILE A 72 2.34 -1.30 21.20
CA ILE A 72 1.01 -1.59 21.72
C ILE A 72 0.13 -0.39 21.44
N VAL A 73 -1.03 -0.64 20.83
CA VAL A 73 -1.93 0.40 20.35
C VAL A 73 -3.34 0.26 20.92
N GLU A 74 -3.97 1.40 21.16
CA GLU A 74 -5.40 1.55 21.40
C GLU A 74 -6.08 1.98 20.10
N LEU A 75 -7.00 1.16 19.60
CA LEU A 75 -7.81 1.49 18.43
C LEU A 75 -8.81 2.60 18.78
N ARG A 76 -8.96 3.54 17.85
CA ARG A 76 -9.94 4.62 17.89
C ARG A 76 -10.99 4.34 16.81
N GLU A 77 -11.19 5.26 15.89
CA GLU A 77 -12.10 5.10 14.75
C GLU A 77 -11.50 4.29 13.59
N LEU A 78 -12.39 3.71 12.76
CA LEU A 78 -12.03 3.24 11.43
C LEU A 78 -11.59 4.45 10.59
N ALA A 79 -10.38 4.41 10.03
CA ALA A 79 -9.86 5.48 9.20
C ALA A 79 -10.29 5.34 7.74
N PHE A 80 -10.15 4.14 7.18
CA PHE A 80 -10.63 3.84 5.83
C PHE A 80 -10.68 2.34 5.55
N MET A 81 -11.44 1.98 4.52
CA MET A 81 -11.43 0.67 3.89
C MET A 81 -10.86 0.78 2.48
N VAL A 82 -10.02 -0.17 2.08
CA VAL A 82 -9.52 -0.28 0.71
C VAL A 82 -9.86 -1.66 0.17
N GLU A 83 -10.69 -1.69 -0.86
CA GLU A 83 -10.92 -2.85 -1.70
C GLU A 83 -10.07 -2.73 -2.96
N PHE A 84 -9.32 -3.78 -3.29
CA PHE A 84 -8.64 -3.83 -4.59
C PHE A 84 -8.58 -5.23 -5.15
N GLN A 85 -8.61 -5.33 -6.48
CA GLN A 85 -8.40 -6.57 -7.20
C GLN A 85 -7.40 -6.43 -8.33
N ALA A 86 -6.64 -7.49 -8.58
CA ALA A 86 -5.81 -7.66 -9.77
C ALA A 86 -5.57 -9.16 -10.04
N GLU A 87 -5.41 -9.59 -11.29
CA GLU A 87 -5.00 -10.96 -11.65
C GLU A 87 -3.69 -11.35 -10.95
N THR A 88 -2.80 -10.38 -10.74
CA THR A 88 -1.49 -10.58 -10.11
C THR A 88 -1.52 -10.59 -8.58
N TRP A 89 -2.50 -9.92 -7.97
CA TRP A 89 -2.57 -9.72 -6.52
C TRP A 89 -3.75 -10.42 -5.87
N GLY A 90 -4.73 -10.95 -6.62
CA GLY A 90 -6.00 -11.43 -6.10
C GLY A 90 -6.93 -10.30 -5.67
N HIS A 91 -8.00 -10.63 -4.94
CA HIS A 91 -8.98 -9.70 -4.39
C HIS A 91 -8.72 -9.51 -2.89
N HIS A 92 -8.67 -8.26 -2.44
CA HIS A 92 -8.40 -7.89 -1.05
C HIS A 92 -9.38 -6.84 -0.56
N LEU A 93 -9.81 -6.98 0.69
CA LEU A 93 -10.56 -5.98 1.44
C LEU A 93 -9.78 -5.65 2.72
N GLN A 94 -9.28 -4.43 2.83
CA GLN A 94 -8.39 -4.02 3.92
C GLN A 94 -9.03 -2.95 4.80
N PHE A 95 -8.98 -3.15 6.11
CA PHE A 95 -9.48 -2.22 7.13
C PHE A 95 -8.31 -1.57 7.86
N PHE A 96 -8.29 -0.23 7.91
CA PHE A 96 -7.28 0.53 8.64
C PHE A 96 -7.93 1.37 9.73
N TYR A 97 -7.45 1.20 10.98
CA TYR A 97 -7.92 1.96 12.13
C TYR A 97 -6.92 3.07 12.49
N ALA A 98 -7.43 4.22 12.90
CA ALA A 98 -6.64 5.21 13.58
C ALA A 98 -6.34 4.74 15.00
N CYS A 99 -5.10 4.87 15.42
CA CYS A 99 -4.63 4.28 16.67
C CYS A 99 -3.77 5.25 17.48
N ARG A 100 -3.89 5.15 18.80
CA ARG A 100 -2.98 5.80 19.75
C ARG A 100 -1.97 4.78 20.25
N GLU A 101 -0.70 5.11 20.20
CA GLU A 101 0.33 4.34 20.89
C GLU A 101 0.14 4.47 22.40
N VAL A 102 0.12 3.32 23.10
CA VAL A 102 -0.07 3.26 24.56
C VAL A 102 1.04 2.48 25.26
N GLY A 103 2.02 1.96 24.52
CA GLY A 103 3.18 1.27 25.06
C GLY A 103 3.94 0.47 24.01
N GLY A 104 4.82 -0.41 24.49
CA GLY A 104 5.69 -1.22 23.65
C GLY A 104 7.04 -0.55 23.37
N THR A 105 7.82 -1.14 22.47
CA THR A 105 9.12 -0.59 22.05
C THR A 105 9.25 -0.82 20.56
N LEU A 106 9.50 0.28 19.83
CA LEU A 106 9.61 0.25 18.38
C LEU A 106 10.73 -0.69 17.93
N GLY A 107 10.37 -1.68 17.14
CA GLY A 107 11.25 -2.68 16.59
C GLY A 107 10.43 -3.91 16.21
N PRO A 108 10.59 -4.46 14.99
CA PRO A 108 9.85 -5.64 14.58
C PRO A 108 9.97 -6.78 15.60
N ARG A 109 8.84 -7.34 16.00
CA ARG A 109 8.72 -8.55 16.83
C ARG A 109 8.27 -9.75 16.00
N ASP A 110 8.39 -9.60 14.68
CA ASP A 110 7.85 -10.49 13.66
C ASP A 110 8.44 -11.91 13.78
N PRO A 111 7.62 -12.90 14.17
CA PRO A 111 8.03 -14.30 14.25
C PRO A 111 8.50 -14.86 12.90
N ASP A 112 7.93 -14.37 11.79
CA ASP A 112 8.18 -14.85 10.43
C ASP A 112 9.37 -14.14 9.76
N ARG A 113 9.89 -13.08 10.39
CA ARG A 113 11.04 -12.26 9.94
C ARG A 113 10.86 -11.62 8.56
N ASP A 114 9.62 -11.42 8.14
CA ASP A 114 9.25 -10.76 6.89
C ASP A 114 9.29 -9.23 6.98
N VAL A 115 9.32 -8.67 8.20
CA VAL A 115 9.45 -7.24 8.49
C VAL A 115 10.89 -6.90 8.87
N GLN A 116 11.54 -6.09 8.04
CA GLN A 116 12.94 -5.67 8.22
C GLN A 116 13.08 -4.44 9.13
N GLU A 117 12.10 -3.54 9.10
CA GLU A 117 12.23 -2.21 9.70
C GLU A 117 10.85 -1.64 10.03
N ALA A 118 10.73 -0.96 11.16
CA ALA A 118 9.56 -0.16 11.53
C ALA A 118 10.04 1.23 11.94
N LYS A 119 9.44 2.29 11.40
CA LYS A 119 9.80 3.68 11.75
C LYS A 119 8.68 4.66 11.53
N PHE A 120 8.78 5.79 12.23
CA PHE A 120 7.98 6.97 11.95
C PHE A 120 8.63 7.76 10.82
N VAL A 121 7.81 8.25 9.89
CA VAL A 121 8.25 9.15 8.82
C VAL A 121 7.34 10.38 8.77
N PRO A 122 7.88 11.57 8.47
CA PRO A 122 7.05 12.74 8.28
C PRO A 122 6.02 12.54 7.18
N VAL A 123 4.77 12.96 7.43
CA VAL A 123 3.67 12.86 6.45
C VAL A 123 4.02 13.53 5.13
N ARG A 124 4.77 14.63 5.15
CA ARG A 124 5.26 15.32 3.95
C ARG A 124 6.15 14.44 3.04
N HIS A 125 6.78 13.40 3.56
CA HIS A 125 7.63 12.47 2.81
C HIS A 125 6.92 11.15 2.47
N LEU A 126 5.61 11.02 2.75
CA LEU A 126 4.88 9.76 2.62
C LEU A 126 5.01 9.10 1.24
N ARG A 127 5.02 9.90 0.18
CA ARG A 127 5.14 9.43 -1.23
C ARG A 127 6.51 8.84 -1.57
N GLU A 128 7.55 9.13 -0.78
CA GLU A 128 8.88 8.53 -0.96
C GLU A 128 8.89 7.06 -0.52
N TYR A 129 8.03 6.72 0.44
CA TYR A 129 7.91 5.40 1.04
C TYR A 129 6.78 4.59 0.42
N LEU A 130 5.53 5.07 0.55
CA LEU A 130 4.34 4.33 0.14
C LEU A 130 4.07 4.48 -1.35
N ARG A 131 4.45 3.48 -2.15
CA ARG A 131 4.24 3.48 -3.61
C ARG A 131 3.00 2.72 -4.06
N PHE A 132 2.34 1.99 -3.15
CA PHE A 132 1.12 1.26 -3.49
C PHE A 132 -0.07 2.21 -3.45
N ARG A 133 -0.51 2.63 -4.64
CA ARG A 133 -1.52 3.67 -4.85
C ARG A 133 -2.81 3.48 -4.03
N PRO A 134 -3.44 2.28 -3.95
CA PRO A 134 -4.68 2.12 -3.19
C PRO A 134 -4.58 2.56 -1.73
N ARG A 135 -3.48 2.19 -1.05
CA ARG A 135 -3.25 2.58 0.36
C ARG A 135 -2.76 4.02 0.50
N LEU A 136 -1.91 4.49 -0.41
CA LEU A 136 -1.43 5.88 -0.38
C LEU A 136 -2.60 6.88 -0.52
N VAL A 137 -3.47 6.69 -1.51
CA VAL A 137 -4.61 7.60 -1.77
C VAL A 137 -5.57 7.61 -0.59
N ALA A 138 -5.86 6.43 -0.03
CA ALA A 138 -6.75 6.31 1.12
C ALA A 138 -6.17 7.02 2.36
N LEU A 139 -4.88 6.82 2.63
CA LEU A 139 -4.19 7.49 3.73
C LEU A 139 -4.11 9.01 3.55
N GLU A 140 -3.75 9.50 2.37
CA GLU A 140 -3.71 10.94 2.08
C GLU A 140 -5.09 11.59 2.26
N SER A 141 -6.16 10.91 1.81
CA SER A 141 -7.52 11.43 2.01
C SER A 141 -7.91 11.46 3.49
N TRP A 142 -7.58 10.42 4.26
CA TRP A 142 -7.90 10.40 5.69
C TRP A 142 -7.07 11.43 6.48
N LEU A 143 -5.78 11.60 6.15
CA LEU A 143 -4.93 12.60 6.79
C LEU A 143 -5.48 14.03 6.61
N ARG A 144 -6.10 14.32 5.47
CA ARG A 144 -6.73 15.61 5.18
C ARG A 144 -8.08 15.78 5.89
N ASP A 145 -8.94 14.78 5.78
CA ASP A 145 -10.37 14.98 6.11
C ASP A 145 -10.77 14.37 7.47
N LYS A 146 -9.94 13.46 8.01
CA LYS A 146 -10.19 12.70 9.25
C LYS A 146 -11.56 12.02 9.30
N ARG A 147 -12.03 11.53 8.14
CA ARG A 147 -13.33 10.88 7.97
C ARG A 147 -13.19 9.48 7.37
N PRO A 148 -13.95 8.49 7.87
CA PRO A 148 -13.97 7.15 7.29
C PRO A 148 -14.48 7.19 5.85
N LYS A 149 -13.73 6.55 4.95
CA LYS A 149 -14.09 6.39 3.54
C LYS A 149 -13.79 4.97 3.05
N HIS A 150 -14.50 4.58 2.00
CA HIS A 150 -14.25 3.34 1.27
C HIS A 150 -13.66 3.68 -0.10
N PHE A 151 -12.56 3.02 -0.46
CA PHE A 151 -11.91 3.17 -1.76
C PHE A 151 -11.88 1.81 -2.48
N VAL A 152 -12.23 1.80 -3.76
CA VAL A 152 -12.31 0.59 -4.59
C VAL A 152 -11.41 0.75 -5.81
N PHE A 153 -10.57 -0.26 -6.09
CA PHE A 153 -9.63 -0.24 -7.20
C PHE A 153 -9.67 -1.55 -8.00
N ASP A 154 -9.94 -1.48 -9.30
CA ASP A 154 -9.73 -2.60 -10.24
C ASP A 154 -8.41 -2.33 -10.98
N LEU A 155 -7.33 -2.89 -10.44
CA LEU A 155 -5.98 -2.55 -10.89
C LEU A 155 -5.67 -3.08 -12.30
N ASP A 156 -6.43 -4.06 -12.80
CA ASP A 156 -6.32 -4.54 -14.17
C ASP A 156 -7.05 -3.64 -15.18
N LYS A 157 -8.02 -2.84 -14.73
CA LYS A 157 -8.77 -1.89 -15.56
C LYS A 157 -8.29 -0.46 -15.45
N GLU A 158 -7.47 -0.15 -14.45
CA GLU A 158 -6.93 1.20 -14.28
C GLU A 158 -5.79 1.50 -15.26
N PRO A 159 -5.81 2.69 -15.93
CA PRO A 159 -4.91 3.02 -17.03
C PRO A 159 -3.42 3.09 -16.65
N ALA A 160 -3.08 3.14 -15.37
CA ALA A 160 -1.70 3.20 -14.89
C ALA A 160 -0.95 1.85 -15.02
N MET A 161 -1.65 0.71 -15.11
CA MET A 161 -1.02 -0.62 -15.25
C MET A 161 -1.07 -1.21 -16.68
N LEU A 162 -1.95 -0.72 -17.56
CA LEU A 162 -2.03 -1.18 -18.95
C LEU A 162 -0.82 -0.77 -19.83
N LYS A 163 0.07 0.11 -19.36
CA LYS A 163 1.26 0.55 -20.11
C LYS A 163 2.56 0.11 -19.45
N LYS A 164 2.94 -1.16 -19.65
CA LYS A 164 4.32 -1.63 -19.93
C LYS A 164 4.36 -3.16 -20.13
N ARG A 165 3.92 -3.60 -21.30
CA ARG A 165 4.38 -4.85 -21.92
C ARG A 165 4.79 -4.57 -23.36
N THR A 166 5.74 -3.66 -23.55
CA THR A 166 6.47 -3.61 -24.83
C THR A 166 7.61 -4.61 -24.72
N ARG A 167 7.40 -5.77 -25.33
CA ARG A 167 8.44 -6.75 -25.62
C ARG A 167 9.51 -6.02 -26.44
N VAL A 168 10.72 -5.92 -25.90
CA VAL A 168 11.87 -5.38 -26.64
C VAL A 168 12.18 -6.40 -27.73
N GLU A 169 11.80 -6.09 -28.97
CA GLU A 169 12.34 -6.75 -30.14
C GLU A 169 13.79 -6.27 -30.31
N THR A 170 14.73 -7.21 -30.21
CA THR A 170 16.14 -6.99 -30.49
C THR A 170 16.33 -6.75 -31.98
N GLY A 171 16.29 -5.48 -32.37
CA GLY A 171 16.72 -5.00 -33.68
C GLY A 171 18.10 -4.35 -33.57
N VAL A 172 19.11 -5.07 -34.07
CA VAL A 172 20.47 -4.54 -34.29
C VAL A 172 20.43 -3.42 -35.33
N GLY A 173 21.04 -2.26 -35.04
CA GLY A 173 21.61 -1.43 -36.11
C GLY A 173 21.49 0.10 -36.01
N ARG A 174 22.66 0.70 -35.72
CA ARG A 174 23.20 2.01 -36.16
C ARG A 174 22.83 3.32 -35.43
N VAL A 175 23.91 3.80 -34.81
CA VAL A 175 24.31 5.13 -34.33
C VAL A 175 23.91 6.30 -35.25
N GLY A 176 23.44 7.38 -34.61
CA GLY A 176 23.44 8.75 -35.15
C GLY A 176 23.35 9.78 -34.02
N ARG A 177 24.45 10.49 -33.77
CA ARG A 177 24.56 11.64 -32.83
C ARG A 177 23.69 12.81 -33.32
N ARG A 178 23.01 13.51 -32.38
CA ARG A 178 23.07 14.98 -32.25
C ARG A 178 22.42 15.49 -30.95
N SER A 179 23.04 16.54 -30.41
CA SER A 179 22.73 17.30 -29.20
C SER A 179 21.62 18.33 -29.43
N ALA A 180 20.78 18.61 -28.41
CA ALA A 180 20.42 19.98 -27.99
C ALA A 180 19.47 19.98 -26.77
N HIS A 181 19.60 21.01 -25.96
CA HIS A 181 18.87 21.34 -24.74
C HIS A 181 17.35 21.55 -24.92
N SER A 182 16.56 21.24 -23.90
CA SER A 182 15.69 22.23 -23.21
C SER A 182 15.00 21.63 -21.98
N LYS A 183 15.07 22.38 -20.87
CA LYS A 183 14.30 22.21 -19.64
C LYS A 183 12.79 22.27 -19.92
N LEU A 184 11.98 21.55 -19.14
CA LEU A 184 10.67 21.99 -18.64
C LEU A 184 10.12 20.97 -17.63
N THR A 185 10.05 21.42 -16.37
CA THR A 185 9.24 20.87 -15.27
C THR A 185 7.78 21.29 -15.42
N PRO A 186 6.81 20.48 -14.96
CA PRO A 186 5.55 21.01 -14.47
C PRO A 186 5.57 21.00 -12.93
N GLN A 187 5.52 22.19 -12.34
CA GLN A 187 5.13 22.41 -10.95
C GLN A 187 3.60 22.23 -10.85
N ASP A 188 3.14 21.55 -9.81
CA ASP A 188 1.73 21.44 -9.45
C ASP A 188 1.46 22.42 -8.31
N PRO A 189 0.62 23.47 -8.49
CA PRO A 189 0.58 24.63 -7.58
C PRO A 189 -0.28 24.45 -6.32
N ASP A 190 -0.81 23.27 -6.01
CA ASP A 190 -1.83 23.11 -4.94
C ASP A 190 -1.32 22.54 -3.59
N LEU A 191 -0.02 22.64 -3.29
CA LEU A 191 0.57 22.10 -2.04
C LEU A 191 1.06 23.13 -1.03
N GLU A 192 0.95 24.44 -1.28
CA GLU A 192 1.47 25.49 -0.37
C GLU A 192 0.47 26.07 0.64
N ARG A 193 -0.67 25.41 0.93
CA ARG A 193 -1.67 25.94 1.88
C ARG A 193 -2.13 24.93 2.94
N LEU A 194 -1.19 24.28 3.60
CA LEU A 194 -1.46 23.53 4.83
C LEU A 194 -0.67 24.13 5.99
N THR A 195 -1.15 25.27 6.50
CA THR A 195 -0.82 25.75 7.85
C THR A 195 -1.78 25.08 8.83
N PHE A 196 -1.25 24.21 9.69
CA PHE A 196 -2.01 23.65 10.80
C PHE A 196 -1.93 24.62 11.98
N GLU A 197 -3.02 25.31 12.30
CA GLU A 197 -3.16 25.99 13.58
C GLU A 197 -3.45 24.93 14.66
N ALA A 198 -2.62 24.91 15.71
CA ALA A 198 -2.85 24.12 16.90
C ALA A 198 -3.98 24.80 17.71
N GLY A 199 -5.14 24.16 17.77
CA GLY A 199 -6.17 24.52 18.73
C GLY A 199 -5.80 23.92 20.09
N GLU A 200 -5.38 24.77 21.01
CA GLU A 200 -5.42 24.48 22.45
C GLU A 200 -6.89 24.57 22.87
N ASP A 201 -7.53 23.42 23.10
CA ASP A 201 -8.76 23.36 23.90
C ASP A 201 -8.36 22.95 25.32
N GLU A 202 -8.19 23.95 26.17
CA GLU A 202 -8.43 23.83 27.60
C GLU A 202 -9.91 23.50 27.81
N LEU A 203 -10.19 22.45 28.58
CA LEU A 203 -11.49 22.29 29.21
C LEU A 203 -11.32 21.76 30.65
N PRO A 204 -12.27 22.12 31.54
CA PRO A 204 -12.07 22.38 32.96
C PRO A 204 -12.04 21.14 33.87
#